data_AF-A0A392TQP3-F1
#
_entry.id   AF-A0A392TQP3-F1
#
_cell.length_a   1.000
_cell.length_b   1.000
_cell.length_c   1.000
_cell.angle_alpha   90.00
_cell.angle_beta   90.00
_cell.angle_gamma   90.00
#
_symmetry.space_group_name_H-M   'P 1'
#
loop_
_entity.id
_entity.type
_entity.pdbx_description
1 polymer ?
#
loop_
_entity_poly.entity_id
_entity_poly.type
_entity_poly.pdbx_seq_one_letter_code
_entity_poly.pdbx_strand_id
1 'polypeptide(L)' 'MGNWLDGEWRWDFRWRRELSVWEIELLHSLLSVMAKPLLLGATDSWSWRHDSSGTFSVKSAYLLLSAGV' A
#
# COMPACT_ATOMS: atom_id res chain seq x y z
N MET A 1 -1.96 -14.13 -7.40
CA MET A 1 -2.84 -13.34 -6.50
C MET A 1 -3.70 -14.34 -5.75
N GLY A 2 -3.76 -14.17 -4.43
CA GLY A 2 -3.99 -15.22 -3.46
C GLY A 2 -5.41 -15.76 -3.29
N ASN A 3 -5.61 -16.45 -2.17
CA ASN A 3 -6.87 -17.06 -1.79
C ASN A 3 -7.10 -16.94 -0.28
N TRP A 4 -8.38 -16.87 0.10
CA TRP A 4 -8.79 -16.92 1.50
C TRP A 4 -8.70 -18.36 2.00
N LEU A 5 -7.95 -18.57 3.08
CA LEU A 5 -7.85 -19.85 3.78
C LEU A 5 -7.91 -19.58 5.27
N ASP A 6 -8.81 -20.27 5.98
CA ASP A 6 -8.95 -20.19 7.43
C ASP A 6 -9.21 -18.78 7.97
N GLY A 7 -9.89 -17.93 7.20
CA GLY A 7 -10.20 -16.55 7.59
C GLY A 7 -9.05 -15.55 7.36
N GLU A 8 -7.93 -16.00 6.79
CA GLU A 8 -6.80 -15.13 6.44
C GLU A 8 -6.58 -15.11 4.92
N TRP A 9 -6.20 -13.93 4.41
CA TRP A 9 -5.82 -13.80 3.01
C TRP A 9 -4.38 -14.29 2.82
N ARG A 10 -4.21 -15.38 2.08
CA ARG A 10 -2.88 -15.91 1.75
C ARG A 10 -2.50 -15.50 0.34
N TRP A 11 -1.40 -14.76 0.20
CA TRP A 11 -0.89 -14.33 -1.10
C TRP A 11 -0.19 -15.48 -1.85
N ASP A 12 -0.63 -15.78 -3.07
CA ASP A 12 0.09 -16.64 -4.02
C ASP A 12 0.87 -15.76 -5.03
N PHE A 13 2.14 -15.51 -4.73
CA PHE A 13 3.07 -14.77 -5.59
C PHE A 13 3.85 -15.72 -6.48
N ARG A 14 3.75 -15.53 -7.80
CA ARG A 14 4.52 -16.27 -8.80
C ARG A 14 5.51 -15.34 -9.48
N TRP A 15 6.79 -15.68 -9.41
CA TRP A 15 7.87 -14.88 -9.97
C TRP A 15 8.33 -15.47 -11.31
N ARG A 16 8.78 -14.62 -12.23
CA ARG A 16 9.32 -15.06 -13.54
C ARG A 16 10.71 -15.72 -13.42
N ARG A 17 11.41 -15.46 -12.32
CA ARG A 17 12.73 -15.99 -11.98
C ARG A 17 12.79 -16.24 -10.48
N GLU A 18 13.81 -16.98 -10.06
CA GLU A 18 14.12 -17.12 -8.64
C GLU A 18 14.50 -15.76 -8.04
N LEU A 19 13.97 -15.51 -6.85
CA LEU A 19 14.33 -14.34 -6.05
C LEU A 19 15.72 -14.55 -5.48
N SER A 20 16.52 -13.49 -5.52
CA SER A 20 17.75 -13.44 -4.74
C SER A 20 17.46 -13.31 -3.24
N VAL A 21 18.47 -13.52 -2.39
CA VAL A 21 18.34 -13.44 -0.93
C VAL A 21 17.79 -12.08 -0.48
N TRP A 22 18.27 -10.98 -1.05
CA TRP A 22 17.78 -9.64 -0.69
C TRP A 22 16.34 -9.38 -1.17
N GLU A 23 15.92 -9.97 -2.29
CA GLU A 23 14.52 -9.88 -2.75
C GLU A 23 13.56 -10.65 -1.85
N ILE A 24 14.01 -11.75 -1.25
CA ILE A 24 13.25 -12.50 -0.25
C ILE A 24 13.05 -11.67 1.02
N GLU A 25 14.08 -10.96 1.49
CA GLU A 25 13.97 -10.04 2.63
C GLU A 25 12.98 -8.90 2.36
N LEU A 26 12.98 -8.35 1.14
CA LEU A 26 11.99 -7.37 0.70
C LEU A 26 10.57 -7.96 0.66
N LEU A 27 10.43 -9.19 0.19
CA LEU A 27 9.14 -9.89 0.19
C LEU A 27 8.61 -10.09 1.62
N HIS A 28 9.46 -10.48 2.57
CA HIS A 28 9.06 -10.59 3.98
C HIS A 28 8.63 -9.24 4.56
N SER A 29 9.38 -8.18 4.26
CA SER A 29 9.03 -6.81 4.66
C SER A 29 7.66 -6.40 4.10
N LEU A 30 7.42 -6.66 2.81
CA LEU A 30 6.14 -6.42 2.16
C LEU A 30 5.00 -7.20 2.83
N LEU A 31 5.17 -8.51 3.01
CA LEU A 31 4.16 -9.37 3.63
C LEU A 31 3.81 -8.90 5.05
N SER A 32 4.78 -8.42 5.84
CA SER A 32 4.51 -7.88 7.18
C SER A 32 3.60 -6.64 7.15
N VAL A 33 3.74 -5.78 6.13
CA VAL A 33 2.90 -4.60 5.95
C VAL A 33 1.51 -5.00 5.48
N MET A 34 1.42 -6.02 4.62
CA MET A 34 0.17 -6.52 4.05
C MET A 34 -0.62 -7.45 4.99
N ALA A 35 0.03 -8.04 6.01
CA ALA A 35 -0.61 -8.84 7.06
C ALA A 35 -1.42 -7.99 8.05
N LYS A 36 -1.29 -6.66 8.00
CA LYS A 36 -2.25 -5.78 8.64
C LYS A 36 -3.64 -6.13 8.09
N PRO A 37 -4.68 -6.23 8.94
CA PRO A 37 -5.99 -6.62 8.50
C PRO A 37 -6.38 -5.72 7.33
N LEU A 38 -6.39 -6.30 6.13
CA LEU A 38 -6.95 -5.66 4.96
C LEU A 38 -8.38 -5.34 5.39
N LEU A 39 -8.67 -4.06 5.59
CA LEU A 39 -9.93 -3.62 6.17
C LEU A 39 -11.06 -4.21 5.31
N LEU A 40 -11.64 -5.32 5.77
CA LEU A 40 -12.66 -6.06 5.05
C LEU A 40 -13.85 -5.11 4.88
N GLY A 41 -14.06 -4.65 3.65
CA GLY A 41 -15.13 -3.71 3.29
C GLY A 41 -14.72 -2.24 3.18
N ALA A 42 -13.48 -1.86 3.48
CA ALA A 42 -13.00 -0.52 3.10
C ALA A 42 -12.65 -0.52 1.61
N THR A 43 -13.37 0.27 0.82
CA THR A 43 -12.95 0.55 -0.55
C THR A 43 -11.62 1.29 -0.47
N ASP A 44 -10.59 0.76 -1.15
CA ASP A 44 -9.34 1.49 -1.33
C ASP A 44 -9.67 2.88 -1.91
N SER A 45 -9.24 3.91 -1.19
CA SER A 45 -9.47 5.29 -1.59
C SER A 45 -8.15 6.04 -1.61
N TRP A 46 -7.99 6.88 -2.63
CA TRP A 46 -6.88 7.80 -2.69
C TRP A 46 -7.17 8.97 -1.75
N SER A 47 -6.23 9.25 -0.84
CA SER A 47 -6.30 10.42 0.03
C SER A 47 -5.15 11.37 -0.23
N TRP A 48 -5.46 12.66 -0.29
CA TRP A 48 -4.50 13.74 -0.41
C TRP A 48 -3.92 14.08 0.96
N ARG A 49 -2.67 13.68 1.21
CA ARG A 49 -2.02 13.80 2.53
C ARG A 49 -1.76 15.23 2.98
N HIS A 50 -1.78 16.19 2.07
CA HIS A 50 -1.48 17.60 2.36
C HIS A 50 -2.74 18.43 2.65
N ASP A 51 -3.88 17.77 2.84
CA ASP A 51 -5.10 18.40 3.31
C ASP A 51 -5.79 17.49 4.34
N SER A 52 -6.30 18.06 5.43
CA SER A 52 -6.94 17.29 6.50
C SER A 52 -8.27 16.67 6.08
N SER A 53 -8.91 17.17 5.01
CA SER A 53 -10.08 16.53 4.40
C SER A 53 -9.75 15.26 3.61
N GLY A 54 -8.46 14.98 3.38
CA GLY A 54 -8.01 13.89 2.52
C GLY A 54 -8.38 14.09 1.04
N THR A 55 -8.91 15.26 0.65
CA THR A 55 -9.34 15.55 -0.72
C THR A 55 -8.32 16.40 -1.45
N PHE A 56 -8.04 16.05 -2.70
CA PHE A 56 -7.19 16.87 -3.55
C PHE A 56 -7.90 18.17 -3.96
N SER A 57 -7.18 19.28 -3.89
CA SER A 57 -7.62 20.53 -4.51
C SER A 57 -6.43 21.23 -5.15
N VAL A 58 -6.68 22.00 -6.20
CA VAL A 58 -5.64 22.85 -6.84
C VAL A 58 -5.03 23.78 -5.80
N LYS A 59 -5.83 24.34 -4.89
CA LYS A 59 -5.35 25.23 -3.82
C LYS A 59 -4.37 24.54 -2.87
N SER A 60 -4.70 23.34 -2.37
CA SER A 60 -3.83 22.61 -1.45
C SER A 60 -2.54 22.15 -2.14
N ALA A 61 -2.58 21.82 -3.42
CA ALA A 61 -1.40 21.54 -4.23
C ALA A 61 -0.49 22.76 -4.40
N TYR A 62 -1.04 23.93 -4.74
CA TYR A 62 -0.24 25.15 -4.89
C TYR A 62 0.30 25.64 -3.55
N LEU A 63 -0.44 25.51 -2.45
CA LEU A 63 0.07 25.82 -1.10
C LEU A 63 1.31 24.98 -0.78
N LEU A 64 1.28 23.67 -1.06
CA LEU A 64 2.44 22.80 -0.91
C LEU A 64 3.63 23.27 -1.74
N LEU A 65 3.41 23.59 -3.03
CA LEU A 65 4.48 24.05 -3.93
C LEU A 65 5.04 25.42 -3.52
N SER A 66 4.20 26.30 -2.97
CA SER A 66 4.58 27.66 -2.53
C SER A 66 5.21 27.70 -1.13
N ALA A 67 5.00 26.66 -0.31
CA ALA A 67 5.53 26.57 1.04
C ALA A 67 7.05 26.35 1.09
N GLY A 68 7.68 26.07 -0.06
CA GLY A 68 9.13 25.88 -0.18
C GLY A 68 9.58 24.54 0.39
N VAL A 69 10.14 23.69 -0.47
CA VAL A 69 11.11 22.67 -0.07
C VAL A 69 12.49 23.28 -0.20
#